data_AF-A0A6L5XGB3-F1
#
_entry.id   AF-A0A6L5XGB3-F1
#
_cell.length_a   1.000
_cell.length_b   1.000
_cell.length_c   1.000
_cell.angle_alpha   90.00
_cell.angle_beta   90.00
_cell.angle_gamma   90.00
#
_symmetry.space_group_name_H-M   'P 1'
#
loop_
_entity.id
_entity.type
_entity.pdbx_description
1 polymer ?
#
loop_
_entity_poly.entity_id
_entity_poly.type
_entity_poly.pdbx_seq_one_letter_code
_entity_poly.pdbx_strand_id
1 'polypeptide(L)'
;MKTIPYYTLPDIDVEFFTNDIKGKVTLLDEGKTVTTDDAPVISLQPNGRPLVRLLDCTTGSYVMPDGATALNSEHSAEVNADGSFSYTALNPEHTYQLSASSSSYGYYEIDQLNFVEGENGVKSDADFDQAYEGKKNDIVANVTLTKGTVTGVADVAASKQVAGIDYYNMQGQRSNSAHEGVNVVVTRYTDGTTRVAKVVK
;
A
#
# COMPACT_ATOMS: atom_id res chain seq x y z
N MET A 1 34.87 -3.97 -59.32
CA MET A 1 33.85 -3.76 -58.27
C MET A 1 34.21 -4.66 -57.10
N LYS A 2 34.37 -4.10 -55.89
CA LYS A 2 34.70 -4.86 -54.68
C LYS A 2 33.39 -5.18 -53.96
N THR A 3 33.00 -6.45 -53.97
CA THR A 3 31.76 -6.93 -53.33
C THR A 3 31.94 -6.89 -51.81
N ILE A 4 31.01 -6.26 -51.11
CA ILE A 4 30.99 -6.22 -49.63
C ILE A 4 30.39 -7.54 -49.16
N PRO A 5 31.02 -8.28 -48.23
CA PRO A 5 30.42 -9.50 -47.68
C PRO A 5 29.19 -9.13 -46.84
N TYR A 6 28.08 -9.84 -47.09
CA TYR A 6 26.90 -9.77 -46.25
C TYR A 6 27.20 -10.54 -44.95
N TYR A 7 27.27 -9.81 -43.84
CA TYR A 7 27.19 -10.42 -42.52
C TYR A 7 25.71 -10.64 -42.20
N THR A 8 25.28 -11.90 -42.18
CA THR A 8 24.00 -12.29 -41.56
C THR A 8 24.15 -12.09 -40.07
N LEU A 9 23.36 -11.19 -39.48
CA LEU A 9 23.24 -11.09 -38.04
C LEU A 9 22.81 -12.46 -37.48
N PRO A 10 23.32 -12.90 -36.32
CA PRO A 10 22.84 -14.12 -35.69
C PRO A 10 21.33 -13.98 -35.42
N ASP A 11 20.59 -15.07 -35.55
CA ASP A 11 19.23 -15.16 -35.01
C ASP A 11 19.35 -15.05 -33.49
N ILE A 12 18.87 -13.93 -32.93
CA ILE A 12 18.80 -13.70 -31.50
C ILE A 12 17.35 -13.91 -31.11
N ASP A 13 17.07 -15.00 -30.39
CA ASP A 13 15.80 -15.17 -29.69
C ASP A 13 15.83 -14.29 -28.44
N VAL A 14 15.07 -13.18 -28.48
CA VAL A 14 14.88 -12.30 -27.33
C VAL A 14 13.50 -12.57 -26.74
N GLU A 15 13.46 -13.19 -25.57
CA GLU A 15 12.25 -13.27 -24.76
C GLU A 15 12.15 -12.00 -23.90
N PHE A 16 11.05 -11.26 -24.05
CA PHE A 16 10.78 -10.05 -23.26
C PHE A 16 9.78 -10.37 -22.16
N PHE A 17 10.22 -10.28 -20.91
CA PHE A 17 9.32 -10.22 -19.76
C PHE A 17 9.20 -8.77 -19.32
N THR A 18 7.98 -8.26 -19.22
CA THR A 18 7.70 -6.91 -18.71
C THR A 18 7.93 -6.84 -17.19
N ASN A 19 7.60 -7.92 -16.46
CA ASN A 19 7.73 -8.00 -15.00
C ASN A 19 7.08 -6.80 -14.32
N ASP A 20 5.84 -6.51 -14.72
CA ASP A 20 5.12 -5.37 -14.20
C ASP A 20 4.24 -5.80 -13.02
N ILE A 21 4.19 -4.98 -11.98
CA ILE A 21 3.12 -5.04 -10.98
C ILE A 21 2.16 -3.90 -11.27
N LYS A 22 0.93 -4.23 -11.65
CA LYS A 22 -0.13 -3.25 -11.92
C LYS A 22 -1.39 -3.59 -11.14
N GLY A 23 -2.21 -2.59 -10.89
CA GLY A 23 -3.42 -2.84 -10.11
C GLY A 23 -4.32 -1.64 -9.98
N LYS A 24 -5.40 -1.86 -9.25
CA LYS A 24 -6.32 -0.81 -8.83
C LYS A 24 -6.57 -0.89 -7.33
N VAL A 25 -6.60 0.27 -6.69
CA VAL A 25 -7.12 0.43 -5.33
C VAL A 25 -8.55 0.92 -5.40
N THR A 26 -9.47 0.12 -4.84
CA THR A 26 -10.88 0.45 -4.74
C THR A 26 -11.22 0.76 -3.28
N LEU A 27 -11.95 1.86 -3.08
CA LEU A 27 -12.48 2.23 -1.77
C LEU A 27 -13.93 1.78 -1.64
N LEU A 28 -14.25 1.08 -0.55
CA LEU A 28 -15.58 0.55 -0.27
C LEU A 28 -16.11 1.09 1.05
N ASP A 29 -17.33 1.65 1.03
CA ASP A 29 -18.01 2.00 2.28
C ASP A 29 -18.50 0.75 3.01
N GLU A 30 -18.75 0.90 4.31
CA GLU A 30 -19.29 -0.16 5.16
C GLU A 30 -20.57 -0.78 4.56
N GLY A 31 -20.60 -2.11 4.49
CA GLY A 31 -21.75 -2.87 3.98
C GLY A 31 -21.93 -2.89 2.46
N LYS A 32 -21.04 -2.26 1.68
CA LYS A 32 -21.02 -2.42 0.22
C LYS A 32 -20.18 -3.66 -0.16
N THR A 33 -20.55 -4.33 -1.24
CA THR A 33 -19.78 -5.42 -1.85
C THR A 33 -19.29 -4.97 -3.22
N VAL A 34 -18.07 -5.37 -3.61
CA VAL A 34 -17.57 -5.12 -4.97
C VAL A 34 -18.33 -6.03 -5.93
N THR A 35 -19.18 -5.49 -6.80
CA THR A 35 -19.59 -6.21 -8.01
C THR A 35 -18.66 -5.81 -9.16
N THR A 36 -18.42 -6.72 -10.11
CA THR A 36 -17.49 -6.51 -11.24
C THR A 36 -17.87 -5.36 -12.17
N ASP A 37 -19.06 -4.78 -12.00
CA ASP A 37 -19.60 -3.65 -12.78
C ASP A 37 -19.69 -2.33 -11.98
N ASP A 38 -19.33 -2.33 -10.69
CA ASP A 38 -19.41 -1.11 -9.88
C ASP A 38 -18.21 -0.20 -10.16
N ALA A 39 -18.49 0.97 -10.74
CA ALA A 39 -17.53 2.06 -10.80
C ALA A 39 -16.99 2.35 -9.38
N PRO A 40 -15.69 2.65 -9.21
CA PRO A 40 -15.12 2.96 -7.91
C PRO A 40 -15.98 4.02 -7.23
N VAL A 41 -16.42 3.72 -6.00
CA VAL A 41 -17.51 4.43 -5.29
C VAL A 41 -17.20 5.91 -5.02
N ILE A 42 -15.95 6.33 -5.24
CA ILE A 42 -15.51 7.67 -4.89
C ILE A 42 -14.60 8.14 -6.01
N SER A 43 -15.00 9.21 -6.69
CA SER A 43 -14.06 10.03 -7.45
C SER A 43 -12.95 10.43 -6.49
N LEU A 44 -11.78 9.81 -6.64
CA LEU A 44 -10.66 9.97 -5.72
C LEU A 44 -10.17 11.41 -5.84
N GLN A 45 -10.54 12.27 -4.89
CA GLN A 45 -10.16 13.68 -4.90
C GLN A 45 -8.63 13.82 -4.87
N PRO A 46 -8.02 14.82 -5.54
CA PRO A 46 -6.58 14.87 -5.79
C PRO A 46 -5.66 14.89 -4.55
N ASN A 47 -6.17 15.14 -3.35
CA ASN A 47 -5.39 15.25 -2.10
C ASN A 47 -5.91 14.31 -0.98
N GLY A 48 -6.56 13.21 -1.37
CA GLY A 48 -7.11 12.23 -0.45
C GLY A 48 -7.17 10.84 -1.07
N ARG A 49 -6.36 10.62 -2.10
CA ARG A 49 -6.30 9.33 -2.80
C ARG A 49 -5.49 8.34 -1.97
N PRO A 50 -5.79 7.04 -2.09
CA PRO A 50 -4.97 6.02 -1.47
C PRO A 50 -3.51 6.14 -1.89
N LEU A 51 -2.62 5.88 -0.95
CA LEU A 51 -1.19 5.78 -1.19
C LEU A 51 -0.82 4.32 -1.46
N VAL A 52 0.07 4.09 -2.42
CA VAL A 52 0.70 2.80 -2.66
C VAL A 52 2.19 2.87 -2.40
N ARG A 53 2.75 1.76 -1.91
CA ARG A 53 4.19 1.56 -1.67
C ARG A 53 4.57 0.15 -2.11
N LEU A 54 5.72 0.02 -2.75
CA LEU A 54 6.33 -1.26 -3.08
C LEU A 54 7.70 -1.37 -2.42
N LEU A 55 7.85 -2.32 -1.49
CA LEU A 55 9.13 -2.69 -0.91
C LEU A 55 9.71 -3.85 -1.72
N ASP A 56 10.92 -3.69 -2.22
CA ASP A 56 11.73 -4.83 -2.64
C ASP A 56 12.32 -5.47 -1.38
N CYS A 57 11.77 -6.61 -0.98
CA CYS A 57 12.18 -7.33 0.22
C CYS A 57 13.59 -7.93 0.08
N THR A 58 14.09 -8.09 -1.15
CA THR A 58 15.41 -8.64 -1.45
C THR A 58 16.50 -7.63 -1.16
N THR A 59 16.26 -6.37 -1.54
CA THR A 59 17.22 -5.27 -1.37
C THR A 59 16.91 -4.38 -0.16
N GLY A 60 15.71 -4.51 0.43
CA GLY A 60 15.23 -3.66 1.52
C GLY A 60 14.90 -2.23 1.08
N SER A 61 14.72 -1.99 -0.22
CA SER A 61 14.54 -0.65 -0.79
C SER A 61 13.14 -0.43 -1.33
N TYR A 62 12.63 0.80 -1.23
CA TYR A 62 11.34 1.16 -1.80
C TYR A 62 11.44 1.55 -3.27
N VAL A 63 10.58 0.97 -4.09
CA VAL A 63 10.46 1.24 -5.52
C VAL A 63 9.40 2.33 -5.75
N MET A 64 9.71 3.25 -6.65
CA MET A 64 8.81 4.34 -7.01
C MET A 64 7.78 3.89 -8.07
N PRO A 65 6.48 4.21 -7.94
CA PRO A 65 5.49 3.93 -8.99
C PRO A 65 5.77 4.73 -10.26
N ASP A 66 5.45 4.16 -11.42
CA ASP A 66 5.72 4.81 -12.71
C ASP A 66 4.91 6.09 -12.87
N GLY A 67 5.57 7.15 -13.36
CA GLY A 67 4.92 8.44 -13.64
C GLY A 67 4.41 9.18 -12.41
N ALA A 68 4.64 8.66 -11.20
CA ALA A 68 4.22 9.28 -9.96
C ALA A 68 5.33 10.15 -9.35
N THR A 69 4.95 11.10 -8.48
CA THR A 69 5.88 11.89 -7.67
C THR A 69 5.83 11.39 -6.23
N ALA A 70 6.99 11.12 -5.62
CA ALA A 70 7.05 10.61 -4.26
C ALA A 70 6.54 11.67 -3.29
N LEU A 71 5.63 11.27 -2.39
CA LEU A 71 5.08 12.17 -1.39
C LEU A 71 5.88 12.17 -0.07
N ASN A 72 6.74 11.18 0.13
CA ASN A 72 7.58 11.05 1.34
C ASN A 72 8.89 10.30 1.07
N SER A 73 9.72 10.17 2.11
CA SER A 73 10.98 9.43 2.11
C SER A 73 10.84 7.91 1.94
N GLU A 74 9.62 7.37 2.01
CA GLU A 74 9.31 5.95 1.83
C GLU A 74 8.80 5.64 0.41
N HIS A 75 9.03 6.55 -0.54
CA HIS A 75 8.60 6.47 -1.95
C HIS A 75 7.12 6.12 -2.14
N SER A 76 6.27 6.48 -1.18
CA SER A 76 4.82 6.33 -1.37
C SER A 76 4.33 7.34 -2.40
N ALA A 77 3.36 6.94 -3.21
CA ALA A 77 2.67 7.86 -4.10
C ALA A 77 1.16 7.63 -4.07
N GLU A 78 0.41 8.68 -4.37
CA GLU A 78 -1.02 8.54 -4.63
C GLU A 78 -1.27 7.70 -5.88
N VAL A 79 -2.30 6.86 -5.80
CA VAL A 79 -2.85 6.21 -6.99
C VAL A 79 -3.43 7.24 -7.97
N ASN A 80 -3.57 6.85 -9.22
CA ASN A 80 -4.24 7.65 -10.24
C ASN A 80 -5.69 7.98 -9.84
N ALA A 81 -6.30 8.95 -10.52
CA ALA A 81 -7.70 9.35 -10.24
C ALA A 81 -8.71 8.20 -10.39
N ASP A 82 -8.39 7.18 -11.19
CA ASP A 82 -9.19 5.96 -11.40
C ASP A 82 -8.79 4.80 -10.46
N GLY A 83 -7.94 5.07 -9.48
CA GLY A 83 -7.40 4.11 -8.51
C GLY A 83 -6.23 3.28 -9.03
N SER A 84 -5.83 3.43 -10.29
CA SER A 84 -4.77 2.61 -10.88
C SER A 84 -3.37 2.98 -10.39
N PHE A 85 -2.46 2.01 -10.45
CA PHE A 85 -1.03 2.18 -10.22
C PHE A 85 -0.24 1.15 -11.06
N SER A 86 1.03 1.44 -11.34
CA SER A 86 1.96 0.53 -11.99
C SER A 86 3.39 0.69 -11.46
N TYR A 87 4.12 -0.43 -11.48
CA TYR A 87 5.56 -0.52 -11.33
C TYR A 87 6.07 -1.37 -12.48
N THR A 88 6.92 -0.82 -13.34
CA THR A 88 7.38 -1.50 -14.56
C THR A 88 8.80 -2.01 -14.45
N ALA A 89 9.12 -3.03 -15.25
CA ALA A 89 10.48 -3.54 -15.42
C ALA A 89 11.16 -3.94 -14.10
N LEU A 90 10.40 -4.61 -13.22
CA LEU A 90 10.92 -5.09 -11.94
C LEU A 90 11.86 -6.28 -12.15
N ASN A 91 12.77 -6.50 -11.20
CA ASN A 91 13.63 -7.69 -11.21
C ASN A 91 12.77 -8.94 -10.92
N PRO A 92 12.69 -9.93 -11.82
CA PRO A 92 11.87 -11.12 -11.63
C PRO A 92 12.41 -12.07 -10.56
N GLU A 93 13.69 -11.97 -10.19
CA GLU A 93 14.29 -12.80 -9.14
C GLU A 93 14.02 -12.26 -7.73
N HIS A 94 13.45 -11.06 -7.61
CA HIS A 94 13.19 -10.42 -6.33
C HIS A 94 11.78 -10.71 -5.81
N THR A 95 11.65 -10.73 -4.49
CA THR A 95 10.36 -10.72 -3.80
C THR A 95 9.97 -9.31 -3.44
N TYR A 96 8.71 -8.95 -3.70
CA TYR A 96 8.17 -7.64 -3.37
C TYR A 96 7.03 -7.72 -2.36
N GLN A 97 6.85 -6.66 -1.58
CA GLN A 97 5.70 -6.43 -0.72
C GLN A 97 4.99 -5.16 -1.19
N LEU A 98 3.69 -5.27 -1.48
CA LEU A 98 2.85 -4.15 -1.87
C LEU A 98 1.97 -3.75 -0.69
N SER A 99 1.92 -2.45 -0.39
CA SER A 99 0.94 -1.92 0.56
C SER A 99 0.12 -0.78 -0.04
N ALA A 100 -1.15 -0.72 0.36
CA ALA A 100 -2.07 0.35 0.03
C ALA A 100 -2.66 0.93 1.32
N SER A 101 -2.77 2.24 1.41
CA SER A 101 -3.27 2.91 2.61
C SER A 101 -4.16 4.10 2.28
N SER A 102 -5.15 4.33 3.15
CA SER A 102 -6.01 5.50 3.14
C SER A 102 -6.31 5.88 4.58
N SER A 103 -6.16 7.17 4.91
CA SER A 103 -6.48 7.68 6.25
C SER A 103 -7.93 7.39 6.67
N SER A 104 -8.83 7.20 5.71
CA SER A 104 -10.27 7.03 5.93
C SER A 104 -10.78 5.59 5.71
N TYR A 105 -10.02 4.75 5.00
CA TYR A 105 -10.41 3.40 4.60
C TYR A 105 -9.44 2.31 5.10
N GLY A 106 -8.39 2.69 5.83
CA GLY A 106 -7.47 1.76 6.48
C GLY A 106 -6.28 1.37 5.62
N TYR A 107 -5.77 0.17 5.84
CA TYR A 107 -4.49 -0.31 5.31
C TYR A 107 -4.62 -1.77 4.87
N TYR A 108 -3.93 -2.12 3.80
CA TYR A 108 -3.82 -3.48 3.30
C TYR A 108 -2.41 -3.75 2.78
N GLU A 109 -1.93 -4.97 2.98
CA GLU A 109 -0.60 -5.41 2.59
C GLU A 109 -0.65 -6.78 1.92
N ILE A 110 0.16 -6.95 0.88
CA ILE A 110 0.46 -8.22 0.23
C ILE A 110 1.94 -8.51 0.51
N ASP A 111 2.19 -9.47 1.38
CA ASP A 111 3.52 -9.74 1.93
C ASP A 111 4.52 -10.33 0.94
N GLN A 112 4.03 -11.02 -0.09
CA GLN A 112 4.88 -11.73 -1.04
C GLN A 112 4.28 -11.70 -2.44
N LEU A 113 4.90 -10.89 -3.30
CA LEU A 113 4.73 -10.87 -4.74
C LEU A 113 6.01 -11.38 -5.38
N ASN A 114 5.94 -12.58 -5.94
CA ASN A 114 7.03 -13.22 -6.66
C ASN A 114 6.63 -13.33 -8.12
N PHE A 115 7.54 -12.96 -9.02
CA PHE A 115 7.40 -13.25 -10.43
C PHE A 115 7.63 -14.74 -10.67
N VAL A 116 6.93 -15.28 -11.65
CA VAL A 116 7.09 -16.66 -12.11
C VAL A 116 7.41 -16.61 -13.59
N GLU A 117 8.46 -17.31 -13.99
CA GLU A 117 8.83 -17.41 -15.40
C GLU A 117 7.60 -17.82 -16.21
N GLY A 118 7.29 -17.03 -17.25
CA GLY A 118 6.24 -17.41 -18.18
C GLY A 118 6.69 -18.65 -18.93
N GLU A 119 6.12 -19.81 -18.67
CA GLU A 119 6.40 -21.00 -19.50
C GLU A 119 6.10 -20.70 -20.98
N ASN A 120 7.02 -21.12 -21.84
CA ASN A 120 6.94 -21.06 -23.30
C ASN A 120 5.68 -21.77 -23.83
N GLY A 121 4.63 -21.03 -24.10
CA GLY A 121 3.45 -21.54 -24.79
C GLY A 121 3.75 -21.75 -26.28
N VAL A 122 4.18 -22.95 -26.68
CA VAL A 122 4.26 -23.34 -28.10
C VAL A 122 2.98 -24.06 -28.55
N LYS A 123 2.19 -23.32 -29.36
CA LYS A 123 1.17 -23.65 -30.38
C LYS A 123 0.02 -24.64 -30.10
N SER A 124 -1.19 -24.21 -30.48
CA SER A 124 -2.25 -25.09 -30.97
C SER A 124 -2.73 -24.53 -32.31
N ASP A 125 -3.00 -25.46 -33.21
CA ASP A 125 -3.17 -25.33 -34.65
C ASP A 125 -4.17 -24.26 -35.12
N ALA A 126 -4.08 -23.97 -36.42
CA ALA A 126 -4.82 -22.98 -37.18
C ALA A 126 -6.36 -23.12 -37.23
N ASP A 127 -6.98 -23.90 -36.34
CA ASP A 127 -8.43 -24.04 -36.25
C ASP A 127 -8.99 -23.23 -35.06
N PHE A 128 -9.14 -21.93 -35.33
CA PHE A 128 -10.18 -21.03 -34.81
C PHE A 128 -10.46 -21.02 -33.29
N ASP A 129 -9.91 -19.98 -32.66
CA ASP A 129 -10.42 -19.28 -31.48
C ASP A 129 -10.36 -20.02 -30.14
N GLN A 130 -9.13 -20.20 -29.65
CA GLN A 130 -8.86 -20.08 -28.24
C GLN A 130 -7.74 -19.07 -28.04
N ALA A 131 -8.08 -17.93 -27.42
CA ALA A 131 -7.16 -16.89 -27.04
C ALA A 131 -5.93 -17.51 -26.36
N TYR A 132 -4.80 -17.39 -27.04
CA TYR A 132 -3.49 -17.78 -26.55
C TYR A 132 -3.12 -16.83 -25.39
N GLU A 133 -3.55 -17.12 -24.16
CA GLU A 133 -2.99 -16.48 -22.96
C GLU A 133 -1.60 -17.05 -22.72
N GLY A 134 -0.62 -16.59 -23.52
CA GLY A 134 0.79 -16.69 -23.20
C GLY A 134 1.01 -16.19 -21.78
N LYS A 135 1.77 -16.96 -21.00
CA LYS A 135 1.84 -16.85 -19.54
C LYS A 135 2.27 -15.45 -19.10
N LYS A 136 1.40 -14.78 -18.33
CA LYS A 136 1.63 -13.43 -17.81
C LYS A 136 2.70 -13.49 -16.73
N ASN A 137 3.89 -13.01 -17.04
CA ASN A 137 4.91 -12.68 -16.03
C ASN A 137 4.62 -11.32 -15.34
N ASP A 138 3.41 -10.78 -15.52
CA ASP A 138 2.94 -9.59 -14.83
C ASP A 138 2.02 -9.98 -13.68
N ILE A 139 2.06 -9.21 -12.62
CA ILE A 139 1.19 -9.38 -11.46
C ILE A 139 0.09 -8.33 -11.52
N VAL A 140 -1.16 -8.77 -11.39
CA VAL A 140 -2.33 -7.89 -11.24
C VAL A 140 -2.78 -7.88 -9.77
N ALA A 141 -2.50 -6.79 -9.07
CA ALA A 141 -2.79 -6.63 -7.64
C ALA A 141 -3.97 -5.66 -7.43
N ASN A 142 -5.19 -6.21 -7.39
CA ASN A 142 -6.39 -5.41 -7.07
C ASN A 142 -6.63 -5.39 -5.56
N VAL A 143 -6.61 -4.20 -4.97
CA VAL A 143 -6.75 -4.01 -3.52
C VAL A 143 -8.07 -3.31 -3.23
N THR A 144 -8.83 -3.85 -2.27
CA THR A 144 -10.04 -3.18 -1.77
C THR A 144 -9.81 -2.73 -0.34
N LEU A 145 -9.93 -1.43 -0.08
CA LEU A 145 -9.90 -0.86 1.27
C LEU A 145 -11.33 -0.57 1.71
N THR A 146 -11.77 -1.26 2.77
CA THR A 146 -13.12 -1.08 3.31
C THR A 146 -13.09 -0.13 4.49
N LYS A 147 -14.02 0.83 4.48
CA LYS A 147 -14.21 1.75 5.60
C LYS A 147 -14.60 0.96 6.85
N GLY A 148 -13.67 0.85 7.78
CA GLY A 148 -13.97 0.36 9.12
C GLY A 148 -14.82 1.38 9.87
N THR A 149 -15.77 0.91 10.67
CA THR A 149 -16.36 1.72 11.73
C THR A 149 -15.21 2.14 12.66
N VAL A 150 -14.95 3.44 12.84
CA VAL A 150 -14.03 3.90 13.89
C VAL A 150 -14.67 3.60 15.23
N THR A 151 -14.52 2.38 15.74
CA THR A 151 -14.95 1.98 17.08
C THR A 151 -13.83 2.30 18.06
N GLY A 152 -13.77 3.57 18.45
CA GLY A 152 -13.01 4.01 19.60
C GLY A 152 -11.49 4.08 19.39
N VAL A 153 -10.89 4.98 20.17
CA VAL A 153 -9.46 5.23 20.25
C VAL A 153 -8.69 3.90 20.31
N ALA A 154 -7.86 3.61 19.31
CA ALA A 154 -6.88 2.54 19.41
C ALA A 154 -5.90 2.94 20.52
N ASP A 155 -6.04 2.34 21.71
CA ASP A 155 -5.07 2.45 22.79
C ASP A 155 -3.80 1.71 22.30
N VAL A 156 -2.90 2.45 21.64
CA VAL A 156 -1.57 1.95 21.28
C VAL A 156 -0.80 1.78 22.58
N ALA A 157 -0.88 0.57 23.14
CA ALA A 157 -0.06 0.11 24.25
C ALA A 157 1.39 -0.13 23.78
N ALA A 158 2.03 0.89 23.21
CA ALA A 158 3.47 1.00 23.32
C ALA A 158 3.76 1.44 24.76
N SER A 159 4.79 0.88 25.41
CA SER A 159 5.28 1.34 26.72
C SER A 159 5.87 2.75 26.56
N LYS A 160 5.01 3.76 26.48
CA LYS A 160 5.41 5.15 26.32
C LYS A 160 6.07 5.63 27.60
N GLN A 161 7.25 6.24 27.47
CA GLN A 161 7.95 6.83 28.60
C GLN A 161 7.21 8.08 29.10
N VAL A 162 6.90 8.11 30.40
CA VAL A 162 6.16 9.22 31.02
C VAL A 162 7.07 10.44 31.16
N ALA A 163 6.66 11.57 30.60
CA ALA A 163 7.30 12.87 30.75
C ALA A 163 6.71 13.69 31.91
N GLY A 164 5.46 13.43 32.31
CA GLY A 164 4.86 14.06 33.48
C GLY A 164 3.43 13.60 33.76
N ILE A 165 2.98 13.78 35.00
CA ILE A 165 1.62 13.47 35.44
C ILE A 165 1.05 14.71 36.15
N ASP A 166 -0.13 15.12 35.73
CA ASP A 166 -0.87 16.24 36.29
C ASP A 166 -2.27 15.76 36.72
N TYR A 167 -2.70 16.16 37.92
CA TYR A 167 -4.04 15.86 38.46
C TYR A 167 -4.91 17.10 38.44
N TYR A 168 -6.16 16.96 38.03
CA TYR A 168 -7.14 18.03 38.05
C TYR A 168 -8.38 17.58 38.83
N ASN A 169 -8.82 18.38 39.81
CA ASN A 169 -10.12 18.14 40.43
C ASN A 169 -11.28 18.59 39.51
N MET A 170 -12.52 18.31 39.90
CA MET A 170 -13.71 18.69 39.13
C MET A 170 -13.91 20.21 38.98
N GLN A 171 -13.17 21.03 39.73
CA GLN A 171 -13.16 22.49 39.64
C GLN A 171 -12.02 23.01 38.72
N GLY A 172 -11.25 22.11 38.10
CA GLY A 172 -10.15 22.45 37.20
C GLY A 172 -8.86 22.86 37.91
N GLN A 173 -8.74 22.70 39.24
CA GLN A 173 -7.51 23.00 39.96
C GLN A 173 -6.46 21.92 39.67
N ARG A 174 -5.26 22.35 39.25
CA ARG A 174 -4.11 21.49 38.96
C ARG A 174 -3.33 21.16 40.23
N SER A 175 -2.89 19.91 40.36
CA SER A 175 -1.99 19.43 41.41
C SER A 175 -1.00 18.40 40.86
N ASN A 176 0.15 18.29 41.51
CA ASN A 176 1.14 17.23 41.28
C ASN A 176 0.82 15.93 42.05
N SER A 177 -0.32 15.91 42.77
CA SER A 177 -0.83 14.77 43.52
C SER A 177 -2.36 14.73 43.49
N ALA A 178 -2.94 13.54 43.58
CA ALA A 178 -4.39 13.38 43.54
C ALA A 178 -5.09 14.06 44.73
N HIS A 179 -6.11 14.86 44.42
CA HIS A 179 -7.06 15.43 45.37
C HIS A 179 -7.98 14.33 45.94
N GLU A 180 -8.66 14.60 47.05
CA GLU A 180 -9.71 13.73 47.56
C GLU A 180 -10.92 13.73 46.62
N GLY A 181 -11.44 12.55 46.27
CA GLY A 181 -12.56 12.38 45.33
C GLY A 181 -12.13 12.17 43.88
N VAL A 182 -12.97 12.62 42.94
CA VAL A 182 -12.76 12.40 41.50
C VAL A 182 -11.68 13.34 40.96
N ASN A 183 -10.68 12.75 40.32
CA ASN A 183 -9.61 13.44 39.62
C ASN A 183 -9.62 13.07 38.13
N VAL A 184 -9.26 14.04 37.29
CA VAL A 184 -8.83 13.83 35.91
C VAL A 184 -7.30 13.80 35.91
N VAL A 185 -6.73 12.64 35.57
CA VAL A 185 -5.29 12.42 35.49
C VAL A 185 -4.85 12.60 34.04
N VAL A 186 -3.92 13.52 33.81
CA VAL A 186 -3.31 13.76 32.50
C VAL A 186 -1.87 13.26 32.56
N THR A 187 -1.59 12.16 31.87
CA THR A 187 -0.23 11.63 31.69
C THR A 187 0.32 12.15 30.36
N ARG A 188 1.40 12.92 30.41
CA ARG A 188 2.14 13.40 29.24
C ARG A 188 3.30 12.46 28.98
N TYR A 189 3.48 12.02 27.74
CA TYR A 189 4.56 11.15 27.33
C TYR A 189 5.68 11.92 26.62
N THR A 190 6.87 11.34 26.54
CA THR A 190 8.03 11.97 25.86
C THR A 190 7.85 12.12 24.35
N ASP A 191 6.97 11.33 23.74
CA ASP A 191 6.60 11.40 22.32
C ASP A 191 5.61 12.55 22.01
N GLY A 192 5.28 13.38 23.00
CA GLY A 192 4.34 14.49 22.88
C GLY A 192 2.86 14.10 22.99
N THR A 193 2.55 12.81 23.09
CA THR A 193 1.16 12.36 23.27
C THR A 193 0.71 12.47 24.73
N THR A 194 -0.61 12.51 24.95
CA THR A 194 -1.20 12.57 26.28
C THR A 194 -2.27 11.51 26.47
N ARG A 195 -2.34 10.92 27.67
CA ARG A 195 -3.42 10.02 28.10
C ARG A 195 -4.19 10.67 29.23
N VAL A 196 -5.51 10.67 29.11
CA VAL A 196 -6.41 11.20 30.12
C VAL A 196 -7.19 10.06 30.75
N ALA A 197 -7.21 9.98 32.09
CA ALA A 197 -7.94 8.96 32.83
C ALA A 197 -8.69 9.58 34.01
N LYS A 198 -9.86 9.03 34.35
CA LYS A 198 -10.57 9.37 35.57
C LYS A 198 -10.11 8.45 36.70
N VAL A 199 -9.68 9.01 37.81
CA VAL A 199 -9.25 8.26 39.01
C VAL A 199 -10.00 8.78 40.22
N VAL A 200 -10.35 7.88 41.13
CA VAL A 200 -10.95 8.22 42.43
C VAL A 200 -9.93 7.91 43.50
N LYS A 201 -9.68 8.89 44.38
CA LYS A 201 -8.85 8.73 45.58
C LYS A 201 -9.70 8.94 46.82
#